data_AF-A0A8S3GCB7-F1
#
_entry.id   AF-A0A8S3GCB7-F1
#
_cell.length_a   1.000
_cell.length_b   1.000
_cell.length_c   1.000
_cell.angle_alpha   90.00
_cell.angle_beta   90.00
_cell.angle_gamma   90.00
#
_symmetry.space_group_name_H-M   'P 1'
#
loop_
_entity.id
_entity.type
_entity.pdbx_description
1 polymer ?
#
loop_
_entity_poly.entity_id
_entity_poly.type
_entity_poly.pdbx_seq_one_letter_code
_entity_poly.pdbx_strand_id
1 'polypeptide(L)'
;GDRLTFSIADSCNKCEFCLKGLQQKCSKLFKYGHAKLSDGSGFNGCYASHIIIRHGTHVVKIPGIISDRCAAPINCSLGTTMCAMEFVPKIKNGRAFVQ
;
A
#
# COMPACT_ATOMS: atom_id res chain seq x y z
N GLY A 1 -0.71 9.49 19.89
CA GLY A 1 -0.51 9.72 18.45
C GLY A 1 -1.50 8.90 17.66
N ASP A 2 -1.65 9.17 16.36
CA ASP A 2 -2.54 8.42 15.48
C ASP A 2 -1.90 7.11 15.00
N ARG A 3 -2.69 6.05 14.93
CA ARG A 3 -2.30 4.78 14.30
C ARG A 3 -2.65 4.87 12.82
N LEU A 4 -1.65 4.72 11.96
CA LEU A 4 -1.77 4.97 10.53
C LEU A 4 -1.24 3.79 9.72
N THR A 5 -1.85 3.56 8.56
CA THR A 5 -1.29 2.79 7.46
C THR A 5 -1.15 3.69 6.24
N PHE A 6 -0.45 3.22 5.21
CA PHE A 6 -0.13 4.03 4.04
C PHE A 6 -0.11 3.19 2.77
N SER A 7 -0.21 3.81 1.60
CA SER A 7 0.00 3.12 0.33
C SER A 7 1.46 2.68 0.21
N ILE A 8 1.73 1.42 -0.14
CA ILE A 8 3.11 0.91 -0.25
C ILE A 8 3.95 1.60 -1.34
N ALA A 9 3.31 2.36 -2.22
CA ALA A 9 3.97 3.23 -3.18
C ALA A 9 3.47 4.66 -3.06
N ASP A 10 4.33 5.62 -3.39
CA ASP A 10 3.92 6.99 -3.66
C ASP A 10 3.38 7.15 -5.09
N SER A 11 2.66 8.25 -5.33
CA SER A 11 2.17 8.61 -6.65
C SER A 11 2.37 10.08 -6.94
N CYS A 12 2.74 10.41 -8.18
CA CYS A 12 2.93 11.80 -8.59
C CYS A 12 1.61 12.53 -8.88
N ASN A 13 0.50 11.79 -9.03
CA ASN A 13 -0.84 12.29 -9.33
C ASN A 13 -0.95 13.12 -10.62
N LYS A 14 0.03 13.01 -11.53
CA LYS A 14 0.13 13.80 -12.76
C LYS A 14 0.38 12.96 -14.03
N CYS A 15 0.90 11.74 -13.90
CA CYS A 15 1.17 10.89 -15.06
C CYS A 15 -0.10 10.16 -15.54
N GLU A 16 -0.08 9.64 -16.77
CA GLU A 16 -1.21 8.94 -17.39
C GLU A 16 -1.82 7.85 -16.49
N PHE A 17 -0.99 7.00 -15.88
CA PHE A 17 -1.46 5.97 -14.94
C PHE A 17 -2.20 6.56 -13.74
N CYS A 18 -1.68 7.63 -13.13
CA CYS A 18 -2.34 8.26 -11.99
C CYS A 18 -3.66 8.90 -12.38
N LEU A 19 -3.73 9.56 -13.55
CA LEU A 19 -4.97 10.17 -14.05
C LEU A 19 -6.05 9.12 -14.37
N LYS A 20 -5.65 7.88 -14.69
CA LYS A 20 -6.54 6.73 -14.89
C LYS A 20 -6.90 6.00 -13.59
N GLY A 21 -6.49 6.48 -12.41
CA GLY A 21 -6.74 5.80 -11.13
C GLY A 21 -5.86 4.56 -10.91
N LEU A 22 -4.73 4.46 -11.60
CA LEU A 22 -3.74 3.39 -11.45
C LEU A 22 -2.47 3.91 -10.77
N GLN A 23 -2.62 4.54 -9.60
CA GLN A 23 -1.52 5.14 -8.84
C GLN A 23 -0.41 4.12 -8.51
N GLN A 24 -0.76 2.84 -8.32
CA GLN A 24 0.17 1.72 -8.13
C GLN A 24 1.07 1.43 -9.34
N LYS A 25 0.80 2.05 -10.49
CA LYS A 25 1.59 2.00 -11.72
C LYS A 25 2.17 3.37 -12.09
N CYS A 26 2.30 4.29 -11.13
CA CYS A 26 2.89 5.61 -11.38
C CYS A 26 4.26 5.50 -12.09
N SER A 27 4.49 6.32 -13.11
CA SER A 27 5.76 6.32 -13.84
C SER A 27 6.95 6.84 -13.04
N LYS A 28 6.68 7.52 -11.91
CA LYS A 28 7.68 8.03 -10.97
C LYS A 28 7.60 7.31 -9.62
N LEU A 29 7.01 6.11 -9.55
CA LEU A 29 6.74 5.48 -8.26
C LEU A 29 8.02 5.19 -7.49
N PHE A 30 7.95 5.42 -6.20
CA PHE A 30 8.82 4.89 -5.17
C PHE A 30 8.03 3.86 -4.36
N LYS A 31 8.62 2.68 -4.11
CA LYS A 31 7.96 1.62 -3.34
C LYS A 31 8.74 1.31 -2.06
N TYR A 32 8.06 1.46 -0.93
CA TYR A 32 8.66 1.20 0.39
C TYR A 32 9.12 -0.26 0.48
N GLY A 33 10.28 -0.47 1.10
CA GLY A 33 10.94 -1.78 1.23
C GLY A 33 11.57 -2.34 -0.05
N HIS A 34 11.47 -1.64 -1.19
CA HIS A 34 12.05 -2.07 -2.47
C HIS A 34 13.08 -1.09 -3.02
N ALA A 35 12.93 0.20 -2.71
CA ALA A 35 13.90 1.22 -3.10
C ALA A 35 15.27 0.96 -2.43
N LYS A 36 16.35 1.41 -3.08
CA LYS A 36 17.69 1.28 -2.52
C LYS A 36 17.80 2.16 -1.27
N LEU A 37 18.74 1.83 -0.39
CA LEU A 37 19.03 2.67 0.77
C LEU A 37 19.50 4.07 0.36
N SER A 38 20.20 4.19 -0.77
CA SER A 38 20.67 5.47 -1.32
C SER A 38 19.55 6.36 -1.87
N ASP A 39 18.34 5.83 -2.09
CA ASP A 39 17.27 6.57 -2.72
C ASP A 39 16.53 7.41 -1.67
N GLY A 40 16.60 8.74 -1.76
CA GLY A 40 15.89 9.61 -0.81
C GLY A 40 16.57 9.69 0.55
N SER A 41 15.86 9.34 1.63
CA SER A 41 16.31 9.55 3.01
C SER A 41 16.97 8.33 3.66
N GLY A 42 16.95 7.17 2.99
CA GLY A 42 17.41 5.90 3.55
C GLY A 42 16.43 5.22 4.53
N PHE A 43 15.43 5.93 5.05
CA PHE A 43 14.36 5.37 5.90
C PHE A 43 13.19 4.86 5.06
N ASN A 44 13.50 3.91 4.18
CA ASN A 44 12.67 3.52 3.05
C ASN A 44 11.80 2.27 3.29
N GLY A 45 11.90 1.63 4.47
CA GLY A 45 11.23 0.36 4.74
C GLY A 45 10.80 0.22 6.21
N CYS A 46 10.13 -0.89 6.51
CA CYS A 46 9.49 -1.12 7.81
C CYS A 46 10.31 -1.98 8.79
N TYR A 47 11.52 -2.43 8.42
CA TYR A 47 12.44 -3.12 9.33
C TYR A 47 13.37 -2.12 10.04
N ALA A 48 12.77 -1.05 10.54
CA ALA A 48 13.41 0.03 11.28
C ALA A 48 12.40 0.56 12.30
N SER A 49 12.89 1.26 13.34
CA SER A 49 12.01 1.91 14.32
C SER A 49 11.25 3.10 13.73
N HIS A 50 11.75 3.67 12.63
CA HIS A 50 11.19 4.85 11.97
C HIS A 50 11.23 4.68 10.45
N ILE A 51 10.24 5.28 9.79
CA ILE A 51 10.12 5.38 8.35
C ILE A 51 9.78 6.82 7.99
N ILE A 52 10.24 7.30 6.84
CA ILE A 52 9.88 8.62 6.32
C ILE A 52 8.85 8.45 5.20
N ILE A 53 7.63 8.93 5.44
CA ILE A 53 6.55 8.91 4.45
C ILE A 53 6.75 10.06 3.46
N ARG A 54 6.92 9.70 2.18
CA ARG A 54 7.15 10.62 1.06
C ARG A 54 5.85 11.31 0.64
N HIS A 55 5.99 12.52 0.11
CA HIS A 55 4.88 13.24 -0.51
C HIS A 55 4.25 12.41 -1.63
N GLY A 56 2.92 12.46 -1.76
CA GLY A 56 2.17 11.64 -2.71
C GLY A 56 1.84 10.24 -2.21
N THR A 57 2.28 9.85 -1.01
CA THR A 57 1.83 8.64 -0.34
C THR A 57 0.46 8.88 0.29
N HIS A 58 -0.49 7.98 0.03
CA HIS A 58 -1.80 8.04 0.68
C HIS A 58 -1.69 7.46 2.09
N VAL A 59 -2.28 8.14 3.09
CA VAL A 59 -2.21 7.75 4.50
C VAL A 59 -3.62 7.62 5.06
N VAL A 60 -3.88 6.54 5.78
CA VAL A 60 -5.20 6.20 6.30
C VAL A 60 -5.10 5.88 7.79
N LYS A 61 -6.04 6.37 8.59
CA LYS A 61 -6.12 6.08 10.02
C LYS A 61 -6.65 4.68 10.27
N ILE A 62 -5.98 3.95 11.15
CA ILE A 62 -6.37 2.60 11.55
C ILE A 62 -7.42 2.72 12.68
N PRO A 63 -8.61 2.11 12.52
CA PRO A 63 -9.61 2.07 13.59
C PRO A 63 -9.07 1.39 14.86
N GLY A 64 -9.49 1.87 16.03
CA GLY A 64 -9.01 1.36 17.33
C GLY A 64 -9.26 -0.14 17.55
N ILE A 65 -10.30 -0.70 16.91
CA ILE A 65 -10.65 -2.12 16.99
C ILE A 65 -9.67 -3.04 16.25
N ILE A 66 -8.88 -2.52 15.31
CA ILE A 66 -7.93 -3.33 14.54
C ILE A 66 -6.61 -3.42 15.30
N SER A 67 -6.11 -4.62 15.56
CA SER A 67 -4.81 -4.83 16.21
C SER A 67 -3.63 -4.48 15.28
N ASP A 68 -2.44 -4.22 15.82
CA ASP A 68 -1.25 -3.94 15.00
C ASP A 68 -0.86 -5.14 14.13
N ARG A 69 -1.05 -6.37 14.62
CA ARG A 69 -0.80 -7.60 13.85
C ARG A 69 -1.70 -7.67 12.61
N CYS A 70 -2.98 -7.31 12.75
CA CYS A 70 -3.91 -7.25 11.62
C CYS A 70 -3.63 -6.05 10.70
N ALA A 71 -3.12 -4.95 11.24
CA ALA A 71 -2.83 -3.74 10.48
C ALA A 71 -1.55 -3.85 9.62
N ALA A 72 -0.54 -4.58 10.11
CA ALA A 72 0.75 -4.74 9.45
C ALA A 72 0.67 -5.12 7.94
N PRO A 73 -0.17 -6.08 7.51
CA PRO A 73 -0.26 -6.45 6.09
C PRO A 73 -1.13 -5.51 5.23
N ILE A 74 -1.88 -4.55 5.81
CA ILE A 74 -2.87 -3.72 5.09
C ILE A 74 -2.25 -3.02 3.88
N ASN A 75 -1.06 -2.45 4.03
CA ASN A 75 -0.41 -1.70 2.95
C ASN A 75 0.18 -2.59 1.84
N CYS A 76 0.35 -3.89 2.09
CA CYS A 76 1.07 -4.81 1.22
C CYS A 76 0.19 -5.98 0.78
N SER A 77 0.36 -7.16 1.39
CA SER A 77 -0.31 -8.38 0.97
C SER A 77 -1.83 -8.27 1.07
N LEU A 78 -2.35 -7.73 2.17
CA LEU A 78 -3.80 -7.60 2.36
C LEU A 78 -4.40 -6.58 1.37
N GLY A 79 -3.75 -5.44 1.16
CA GLY A 79 -4.16 -4.47 0.14
C GLY A 79 -4.15 -5.06 -1.27
N THR A 80 -3.15 -5.88 -1.59
CA THR A 80 -3.04 -6.59 -2.88
C THR A 80 -4.16 -7.61 -3.06
N THR A 81 -4.44 -8.41 -2.02
CA THR A 81 -5.54 -9.37 -2.04
C THR A 81 -6.89 -8.67 -2.21
N MET A 82 -7.13 -7.57 -1.48
CA MET A 82 -8.39 -6.82 -1.61
C MET A 82 -8.55 -6.24 -3.02
N CYS A 83 -7.49 -5.68 -3.60
CA CYS A 83 -7.52 -5.21 -4.99
C CYS A 83 -7.84 -6.35 -5.97
N ALA A 84 -7.26 -7.53 -5.81
CA ALA A 84 -7.60 -8.69 -6.66
C ALA A 84 -9.08 -9.09 -6.51
N MET A 85 -9.59 -9.11 -5.28
CA MET A 85 -10.99 -9.47 -4.99
C MET A 85 -12.01 -8.51 -5.61
N GLU A 86 -11.65 -7.24 -5.87
CA GLU A 86 -12.54 -6.29 -6.57
C GLU A 86 -12.84 -6.71 -8.02
N PHE A 87 -11.94 -7.46 -8.66
CA PHE A 87 -12.12 -7.98 -10.01
C PHE A 87 -12.74 -9.39 -10.05
N VAL A 88 -12.89 -10.04 -8.90
CA VAL A 88 -13.52 -11.36 -8.80
C VAL A 88 -15.03 -11.18 -8.66
N PRO A 89 -15.86 -11.84 -9.51
CA PRO A 89 -17.31 -11.82 -9.35
C PRO A 89 -17.74 -12.30 -7.97
N LYS A 90 -18.82 -11.73 -7.40
CA LYS A 90 -19.35 -12.19 -6.12
C LYS A 90 -19.73 -13.67 -6.19
N ILE A 91 -19.01 -14.50 -5.46
CA ILE A 91 -19.26 -15.94 -5.38
C ILE A 91 -20.40 -16.18 -4.39
N LYS A 92 -21.53 -16.71 -4.84
CA LYS A 92 -22.62 -17.23 -3.98
C LYS A 92 -22.60 -18.76 -4.05
N ASN A 93 -22.47 -19.42 -2.90
CA ASN A 93 -22.46 -20.89 -2.77
C ASN A 93 -21.47 -21.60 -3.72
N GLY A 94 -20.26 -21.06 -3.87
CA GLY A 94 -19.22 -21.60 -4.74
C GLY A 94 -17.87 -21.71 -4.04
N ARG A 95 -16.87 -22.28 -4.73
CA ARG A 95 -15.49 -22.40 -4.26
C ARG A 95 -14.60 -21.47 -5.10
N ALA A 96 -13.69 -20.76 -4.44
CA ALA A 96 -12.59 -20.06 -5.09
C ALA A 96 -11.30 -20.81 -4.79
N PHE A 97 -10.46 -20.95 -5.81
CA PHE A 97 -9.10 -21.42 -5.65
C PHE A 97 -8.17 -20.20 -5.51
N VAL A 98 -7.37 -20.19 -4.45
CA VAL A 98 -6.36 -19.14 -4.18
C VAL A 98 -5.00 -19.82 -4.30
N GLN A 99 -4.16 -19.33 -5.20
CA GLN A 99 -2.80 -19.82 -5.45
C GLN A 99 -1.77 -18.73 -5.18
#